data_AF-A0AAN8BY30-F1
#
_entry.id   AF-A0AAN8BY30-F1
#
_cell.length_a   1.000
_cell.length_b   1.000
_cell.length_c   1.000
_cell.angle_alpha   90.00
_cell.angle_beta   90.00
_cell.angle_gamma   90.00
#
_symmetry.space_group_name_H-M   'P 1'
#
loop_
_entity.id
_entity.type
_entity.pdbx_description
1 polymer ?
#
loop_
_entity_poly.entity_id
_entity_poly.type
_entity_poly.pdbx_seq_one_letter_code
_entity_poly.pdbx_strand_id
1 'polypeptide(L)'
;MILLYHASRINFSIYLDHGSGKHRTLINVTELSESLGPDYCSTLLGFYIFTGEDCTSAFKGKGKVNPLKKLEKTPKLHKAFRQLGADWMVTDELQEEMESFTCIMYGQARMTSVDTVRVKMMRKMIGADKVLDSKSKVDLERLPPPKVCLIPHVQRANYRVAFYKRADKAIIESPKPHDPGMGWEKTGEEEVLEPVWAIGPILPPSLVEVLAQRAVRRARSS
;
A
#
# COMPACT_ATOMS: atom_id res chain seq x y z
N MET A 1 -14.17 6.32 -4.51
CA MET A 1 -12.96 7.13 -4.74
C MET A 1 -12.75 7.42 -6.22
N ILE A 2 -12.84 6.42 -7.11
CA ILE A 2 -12.78 6.64 -8.58
C ILE A 2 -13.84 7.64 -9.04
N LEU A 3 -15.11 7.44 -8.65
CA LEU A 3 -16.21 8.34 -8.98
C LEU A 3 -15.96 9.77 -8.46
N LEU A 4 -15.43 9.90 -7.24
CA LEU A 4 -15.11 11.20 -6.63
C LEU A 4 -14.04 11.95 -7.43
N TYR A 5 -13.03 11.24 -7.95
CA TYR A 5 -11.97 11.80 -8.78
C TYR A 5 -12.50 12.30 -10.14
N HIS A 6 -13.42 11.57 -10.78
CA HIS A 6 -13.97 11.96 -12.09
C HIS A 6 -15.20 12.86 -12.01
N ALA A 7 -15.80 13.05 -10.84
CA ALA A 7 -17.06 13.78 -10.70
C ALA A 7 -17.03 15.19 -11.31
N SER A 8 -15.92 15.93 -11.15
CA SER A 8 -15.77 17.27 -11.73
C SER A 8 -15.65 17.29 -13.26
N ARG A 9 -15.49 16.13 -13.90
CA ARG A 9 -15.37 15.97 -15.36
C ARG A 9 -16.68 15.50 -16.00
N ILE A 10 -17.70 15.23 -15.18
CA ILE A 10 -19.01 14.75 -15.61
C ILE A 10 -20.00 15.90 -15.46
N ASN A 11 -20.67 16.27 -16.54
CA ASN A 11 -21.60 17.41 -16.59
C ASN A 11 -22.99 17.11 -15.97
N PHE A 12 -23.05 16.25 -14.96
CA PHE A 12 -24.28 15.85 -14.29
C PHE A 12 -24.10 15.89 -12.78
N SER A 13 -25.20 16.12 -12.05
CA SER A 13 -25.21 15.93 -10.60
C SER A 13 -25.20 14.44 -10.28
N ILE A 14 -24.14 13.97 -9.63
CA ILE A 14 -23.92 12.57 -9.29
C ILE A 14 -24.32 12.35 -7.85
N TYR A 15 -25.29 11.46 -7.64
CA TYR A 15 -25.69 11.01 -6.32
C TYR A 15 -25.34 9.53 -6.15
N LEU A 16 -24.64 9.20 -5.05
CA LEU A 16 -24.35 7.83 -4.66
C LEU A 16 -25.36 7.40 -3.60
N ASP A 17 -26.19 6.43 -3.95
CA ASP A 17 -27.08 5.77 -3.01
C ASP A 17 -26.33 4.66 -2.27
N HIS A 18 -26.26 4.77 -0.95
CA HIS A 18 -25.46 3.90 -0.10
C HIS A 18 -26.25 3.44 1.12
N GLY A 19 -26.03 2.20 1.56
CA GLY A 19 -26.68 1.62 2.73
C GLY A 19 -28.06 1.02 2.41
N SER A 20 -28.76 0.56 3.45
CA SER A 20 -30.06 -0.08 3.30
C SER A 20 -30.99 0.24 4.46
N GLY A 21 -32.31 0.17 4.22
CA GLY A 21 -33.33 0.44 5.22
C GLY A 21 -33.18 1.81 5.87
N LYS A 22 -33.11 1.84 7.22
CA LYS A 22 -32.97 3.07 8.02
C LYS A 22 -31.60 3.74 7.88
N HIS A 23 -30.60 3.07 7.29
CA HIS A 23 -29.26 3.59 7.07
C HIS A 23 -28.97 3.93 5.61
N ARG A 24 -30.00 3.95 4.76
CA ARG A 24 -29.87 4.39 3.37
C ARG A 24 -29.64 5.91 3.34
N THR A 25 -28.56 6.31 2.70
CA THR A 25 -28.12 7.69 2.57
C THR A 25 -27.80 7.97 1.12
N LEU A 26 -28.29 9.12 0.64
CA LEU A 26 -27.94 9.65 -0.66
C LEU A 26 -26.81 10.66 -0.50
N ILE A 27 -25.65 10.40 -1.10
CA ILE A 27 -24.47 11.24 -1.02
C ILE A 27 -24.33 12.03 -2.32
N ASN A 28 -24.36 13.36 -2.25
CA ASN A 28 -24.06 14.21 -3.40
C ASN A 28 -22.55 14.21 -3.69
N VAL A 29 -22.13 13.40 -4.66
CA VAL A 29 -20.71 13.22 -4.99
C VAL A 29 -20.16 14.42 -5.76
N THR A 30 -21.00 15.11 -6.55
CA THR A 30 -20.60 16.32 -7.26
C THR A 30 -20.21 17.42 -6.28
N GLU A 31 -21.10 17.76 -5.34
CA GLU A 31 -20.84 18.76 -4.30
C GLU A 31 -19.65 18.36 -3.42
N LEU A 32 -19.52 17.08 -3.07
CA LEU A 32 -18.37 16.60 -2.32
C LEU A 32 -17.05 16.79 -3.09
N SER A 33 -17.02 16.47 -4.39
CA SER A 33 -15.84 16.66 -5.24
C SER A 33 -15.46 18.15 -5.35
N GLU A 34 -16.45 19.02 -5.51
CA GLU A 34 -16.26 20.48 -5.55
C GLU A 34 -15.68 21.01 -4.23
N SER A 35 -16.22 20.56 -3.09
CA SER A 35 -15.76 21.00 -1.76
C SER A 35 -14.33 20.57 -1.43
N LEU A 36 -13.92 19.38 -1.87
CA LEU A 36 -12.58 18.84 -1.64
C LEU A 36 -11.55 19.38 -2.64
N GLY A 37 -12.00 19.74 -3.84
CA GLY A 37 -11.17 20.17 -4.94
C GLY A 37 -10.45 19.04 -5.67
N PRO A 38 -10.09 19.25 -6.94
CA PRO A 38 -9.56 18.20 -7.83
C PRO A 38 -8.26 17.59 -7.32
N ASP A 39 -7.37 18.42 -6.74
CA ASP A 39 -6.09 17.98 -6.20
C ASP A 39 -6.27 16.98 -5.07
N TYR A 40 -7.14 17.29 -4.11
CA TYR A 40 -7.34 16.40 -2.96
C TYR A 40 -8.11 15.15 -3.37
N CYS A 41 -9.07 15.25 -4.29
CA CYS A 41 -9.72 14.08 -4.90
C CYS A 41 -8.69 13.14 -5.58
N SER A 42 -7.70 13.69 -6.28
CA SER A 42 -6.59 12.88 -6.82
C SER A 42 -5.69 12.29 -5.74
N THR A 43 -5.41 13.03 -4.66
CA THR A 43 -4.66 12.51 -3.50
C THR A 43 -5.41 11.34 -2.85
N LEU A 44 -6.73 11.45 -2.67
CA LEU A 44 -7.56 10.40 -2.08
C LEU A 44 -7.63 9.14 -2.94
N LEU A 45 -7.65 9.29 -4.27
CA LEU A 45 -7.58 8.14 -5.18
C LEU A 45 -6.26 7.36 -4.98
N GLY A 46 -5.12 8.05 -5.03
CA GLY A 46 -3.81 7.44 -4.79
C GLY A 46 -3.72 6.78 -3.41
N PHE A 47 -4.19 7.48 -2.38
CA PHE A 47 -4.20 6.99 -1.00
C PHE A 47 -5.07 5.74 -0.81
N TYR A 48 -6.27 5.72 -1.40
CA TYR A 48 -7.19 4.60 -1.30
C TYR A 48 -6.58 3.31 -1.83
N ILE A 49 -5.94 3.38 -3.00
CA ILE A 49 -5.28 2.24 -3.63
C ILE A 49 -4.03 1.83 -2.87
N PHE A 50 -3.17 2.78 -2.53
CA PHE A 50 -1.95 2.51 -1.77
C PHE A 50 -2.25 1.83 -0.42
N THR A 51 -3.26 2.30 0.32
CA THR A 51 -3.60 1.68 1.62
C THR A 51 -4.31 0.34 1.53
N GLY A 52 -4.64 -0.12 0.32
CA GLY A 52 -5.19 -1.44 0.04
C GLY A 52 -6.58 -1.37 -0.60
N GLU A 53 -6.64 -1.68 -1.89
CA GLU A 53 -7.80 -2.21 -2.62
C GLU A 53 -7.66 -3.74 -2.78
N ASP A 54 -8.74 -4.44 -3.12
CA ASP A 54 -8.81 -5.90 -3.30
C ASP A 54 -7.71 -6.49 -4.23
N CYS A 55 -7.25 -5.72 -5.22
CA CYS A 55 -6.20 -6.16 -6.16
C CYS A 55 -4.77 -5.76 -5.74
N THR A 56 -4.62 -5.16 -4.56
CA THR A 56 -3.34 -4.70 -4.01
C THR A 56 -3.11 -5.32 -2.63
N SER A 57 -1.86 -5.51 -2.23
CA SER A 57 -1.57 -5.94 -0.86
C SER A 57 -1.99 -4.87 0.15
N ALA A 58 -2.40 -5.29 1.35
CA ALA A 58 -2.81 -4.37 2.42
C ALA A 58 -1.79 -4.35 3.57
N PHE A 59 -1.72 -3.21 4.26
CA PHE A 59 -0.89 -3.08 5.46
C PHE A 59 -1.63 -3.69 6.67
N LYS A 60 -1.12 -4.80 7.20
CA LYS A 60 -1.76 -5.52 8.30
C LYS A 60 -1.97 -4.63 9.53
N GLY A 61 -3.19 -4.62 10.06
CA GLY A 61 -3.58 -3.80 11.21
C GLY A 61 -3.62 -2.28 10.93
N LYS A 62 -3.54 -1.85 9.67
CA LYS A 62 -3.62 -0.45 9.25
C LYS A 62 -4.87 -0.20 8.39
N GLY A 63 -6.03 -0.10 9.02
CA GLY A 63 -7.25 0.36 8.33
C GLY A 63 -7.13 1.81 7.84
N LYS A 64 -7.93 2.22 6.85
CA LYS A 64 -7.77 3.49 6.11
C LYS A 64 -7.95 4.77 6.93
N VAL A 65 -8.73 4.74 8.01
CA VAL A 65 -9.08 5.94 8.81
C VAL A 65 -7.84 6.57 9.48
N ASN A 66 -6.97 5.77 10.09
CA ASN A 66 -5.81 6.30 10.82
C ASN A 66 -4.71 6.83 9.88
N PRO A 67 -4.33 6.12 8.80
CA PRO A 67 -3.49 6.66 7.73
C PRO A 67 -4.06 7.93 7.09
N LEU A 68 -5.39 8.03 6.89
CA LEU A 68 -6.00 9.24 6.32
C LEU A 68 -5.78 10.45 7.24
N LYS A 69 -6.07 10.31 8.55
CA LYS A 69 -5.78 11.35 9.55
C LYS A 69 -4.30 11.76 9.60
N LYS A 70 -3.39 10.83 9.29
CA LYS A 70 -1.97 11.11 9.19
C LYS A 70 -1.65 11.88 7.92
N LEU A 71 -2.24 11.50 6.78
CA LEU A 71 -2.08 12.18 5.50
C LEU A 71 -2.58 13.62 5.54
N GLU A 72 -3.74 13.87 6.14
CA GLU A 72 -4.29 15.22 6.37
C GLU A 72 -3.30 16.12 7.12
N LYS A 73 -2.55 15.54 8.07
CA LYS A 73 -1.51 16.24 8.85
C LYS A 73 -0.15 16.32 8.16
N THR A 74 -0.01 15.78 6.96
CA THR A 74 1.23 15.81 6.18
C THR A 74 1.00 16.29 4.74
N PRO A 75 0.66 17.59 4.53
CA PRO A 75 0.37 18.14 3.21
C PRO A 75 1.48 17.94 2.17
N LYS A 76 2.74 17.90 2.61
CA LYS A 76 3.90 17.66 1.75
C LYS A 76 3.81 16.34 0.96
N LEU A 77 3.12 15.33 1.50
CA LEU A 77 2.96 14.02 0.84
C LEU A 77 1.71 13.96 -0.05
N HIS A 78 0.85 14.98 -0.06
CA HIS A 78 -0.32 14.99 -0.94
C HIS A 78 0.09 14.93 -2.41
N LYS A 79 1.18 15.63 -2.78
CA LYS A 79 1.75 15.61 -4.13
C LYS A 79 2.18 14.19 -4.53
N ALA A 80 2.86 13.46 -3.65
CA ALA A 80 3.26 12.07 -3.87
C ALA A 80 2.07 11.18 -4.27
N PHE A 81 0.98 11.26 -3.49
CA PHE A 81 -0.24 10.51 -3.79
C PHE A 81 -0.94 10.96 -5.07
N ARG A 82 -0.84 12.25 -5.44
CA ARG A 82 -1.29 12.71 -6.76
C ARG A 82 -0.39 12.21 -7.88
N GLN A 83 0.88 11.93 -7.65
CA GLN A 83 1.80 11.45 -8.69
C GLN A 83 1.63 9.96 -8.97
N LEU A 84 1.11 9.17 -8.03
CA LEU A 84 0.72 7.78 -8.31
C LEU A 84 -0.19 7.70 -9.55
N GLY A 85 0.17 6.83 -10.48
CA GLY A 85 -0.52 6.60 -11.74
C GLY A 85 -0.49 7.77 -12.73
N ALA A 86 0.30 8.82 -12.47
CA ALA A 86 0.57 9.85 -13.47
C ALA A 86 1.36 9.24 -14.65
N ASP A 87 2.39 8.48 -14.34
CA ASP A 87 3.12 7.61 -15.27
C ASP A 87 2.89 6.12 -14.93
N TRP A 88 3.27 5.23 -15.84
CA TRP A 88 3.25 3.79 -15.61
C TRP A 88 4.39 3.33 -14.71
N MET A 89 5.56 3.97 -14.82
CA MET A 89 6.73 3.68 -13.99
C MET A 89 6.74 4.52 -12.72
N VAL A 90 7.13 3.89 -11.62
CA VAL A 90 7.37 4.58 -10.34
C VAL A 90 8.81 5.09 -10.34
N THR A 91 8.99 6.39 -10.11
CA THR A 91 10.33 6.97 -9.94
C THR A 91 10.88 6.70 -8.54
N ASP A 92 12.20 6.77 -8.38
CA ASP A 92 12.84 6.57 -7.08
C ASP A 92 12.35 7.60 -6.05
N GLU A 93 12.14 8.85 -6.45
CA GLU A 93 11.62 9.90 -5.56
C GLU A 93 10.20 9.57 -5.08
N LEU A 94 9.33 9.11 -5.98
CA LEU A 94 7.97 8.71 -5.61
C LEU A 94 8.00 7.50 -4.67
N GLN A 95 8.89 6.53 -4.92
CA GLN A 95 9.10 5.37 -4.07
C GLN A 95 9.56 5.78 -2.66
N GLU A 96 10.47 6.74 -2.54
CA GLU A 96 10.95 7.29 -1.26
C GLU A 96 9.86 8.06 -0.49
N GLU A 97 9.00 8.79 -1.18
CA GLU A 97 7.85 9.47 -0.57
C GLU A 97 6.82 8.47 -0.04
N MET A 98 6.56 7.37 -0.77
CA MET A 98 5.69 6.27 -0.32
C MET A 98 6.31 5.51 0.87
N GLU A 99 7.63 5.31 0.87
CA GLU A 99 8.37 4.73 2.00
C GLU A 99 8.26 5.62 3.25
N SER A 100 8.41 6.93 3.07
CA SER A 100 8.26 7.93 4.13
C SER A 100 6.84 7.94 4.71
N PHE A 101 5.81 7.87 3.86
CA PHE A 101 4.43 7.76 4.34
C PHE A 101 4.18 6.45 5.10
N THR A 102 4.76 5.35 4.63
CA THR A 102 4.71 4.06 5.34
C THR A 102 5.31 4.19 6.74
N CYS A 103 6.45 4.86 6.89
CA CYS A 103 7.04 5.13 8.21
C CYS A 103 6.06 5.92 9.12
N ILE A 104 5.37 6.92 8.58
CA ILE A 104 4.34 7.70 9.29
C ILE A 104 3.16 6.82 9.73
N MET A 105 2.67 5.90 8.88
CA MET A 105 1.61 4.93 9.20
C MET A 105 1.98 4.02 10.38
N TYR A 106 3.28 3.73 10.55
CA TYR A 106 3.82 2.95 11.67
C TYR A 106 4.31 3.81 12.85
N GLY A 107 3.94 5.10 12.86
CA GLY A 107 4.17 6.00 13.99
C GLY A 107 5.59 6.57 14.06
N GLN A 108 6.38 6.46 13.00
CA GLN A 108 7.74 6.98 12.93
C GLN A 108 7.83 8.16 11.96
N ALA A 109 7.20 9.29 12.30
CA ALA A 109 7.06 10.43 11.39
C ALA A 109 8.35 11.17 11.01
N ARG A 110 9.46 10.90 11.73
CA ARG A 110 10.79 11.48 11.47
C ARG A 110 11.71 10.53 10.68
N MET A 111 11.23 9.35 10.33
CA MET A 111 12.01 8.33 9.63
C MET A 111 11.47 8.18 8.22
N THR A 112 12.36 7.89 7.28
CA THR A 112 12.03 7.74 5.85
C THR A 112 12.32 6.34 5.33
N SER A 113 12.99 5.50 6.12
CA SER A 113 13.34 4.12 5.76
C SER A 113 12.53 3.11 6.57
N VAL A 114 11.75 2.26 5.89
CA VAL A 114 10.94 1.22 6.56
C VAL A 114 11.83 0.17 7.21
N ASP A 115 12.98 -0.15 6.64
CA ASP A 115 13.93 -1.11 7.22
C ASP A 115 14.53 -0.57 8.52
N THR A 116 14.88 0.71 8.57
CA THR A 116 15.34 1.35 9.80
C THR A 116 14.22 1.37 10.85
N VAL A 117 12.96 1.64 10.44
CA VAL A 117 11.79 1.56 11.33
C VAL A 117 11.60 0.14 11.86
N ARG A 118 11.74 -0.89 11.01
CA ARG A 118 11.65 -2.30 11.41
C ARG A 118 12.66 -2.64 12.48
N VAL A 119 13.94 -2.29 12.29
CA VAL A 119 15.00 -2.53 13.29
C VAL A 119 14.68 -1.82 14.61
N LYS A 120 14.27 -0.54 14.55
CA LYS A 120 13.90 0.24 15.74
C LYS A 120 12.73 -0.38 16.50
N MET A 121 11.66 -0.76 15.80
CA MET A 121 10.47 -1.37 16.39
C MET A 121 10.78 -2.76 16.97
N MET A 122 11.59 -3.55 16.27
CA MET A 122 12.01 -4.87 16.70
C MET A 122 12.86 -4.80 17.99
N ARG A 123 13.86 -3.91 18.05
CA ARG A 123 14.63 -3.65 19.28
C ARG A 123 13.75 -3.23 20.44
N LYS A 124 12.73 -2.40 20.19
CA LYS A 124 11.76 -1.99 21.23
C LYS A 124 10.91 -3.17 21.73
N MET A 125 10.53 -4.12 20.86
CA MET A 125 9.75 -5.30 21.24
C MET A 125 10.58 -6.32 22.04
N ILE A 126 11.85 -6.49 21.68
CA ILE A 126 12.76 -7.46 22.32
C ILE A 126 13.35 -6.91 23.63
N GLY A 127 13.57 -5.59 23.69
CA GLY A 127 14.36 -4.92 24.72
C GLY A 127 15.76 -4.61 24.20
N ALA A 128 16.29 -3.42 24.49
CA ALA A 128 17.49 -2.86 23.86
C ALA A 128 18.72 -3.78 23.92
N ASP A 129 18.85 -4.57 24.99
CA ASP A 129 20.02 -5.40 25.28
C ASP A 129 19.75 -6.91 25.16
N LYS A 130 18.59 -7.28 24.61
CA LYS A 130 18.18 -8.69 24.50
C LYS A 130 18.34 -9.20 23.07
N VAL A 131 18.83 -10.43 22.95
CA VAL A 131 18.92 -11.14 21.66
C VAL A 131 17.58 -11.80 21.37
N LEU A 132 17.18 -11.82 20.10
CA LEU A 132 15.99 -12.54 19.67
C LEU A 132 16.14 -14.03 19.98
N ASP A 133 15.23 -14.58 20.77
CA ASP A 133 15.20 -16.01 21.11
C ASP A 133 13.80 -16.63 20.92
N SER A 134 13.66 -17.93 21.25
CA SER A 134 12.35 -18.63 21.18
C SER A 134 11.28 -18.05 22.08
N LYS A 135 11.67 -17.35 23.14
CA LYS A 135 10.78 -16.86 24.20
C LYS A 135 10.33 -15.43 23.92
N SER A 136 11.02 -14.76 23.01
CA SER A 136 10.71 -13.42 22.54
C SER A 136 9.34 -13.41 21.86
N LYS A 137 8.33 -12.85 22.55
CA LYS A 137 6.97 -12.65 22.01
C LYS A 137 6.96 -11.47 21.04
N VAL A 138 7.65 -11.61 19.91
CA VAL A 138 7.69 -10.58 18.86
C VAL A 138 6.55 -10.83 17.90
N ASP A 139 5.60 -9.89 17.88
CA ASP A 139 4.56 -9.84 16.88
C ASP A 139 5.10 -9.13 15.63
N LEU A 140 5.64 -9.93 14.70
CA LEU A 140 6.22 -9.44 13.45
C LEU A 140 5.20 -8.73 12.55
N GLU A 141 3.91 -9.00 12.74
CA GLU A 141 2.82 -8.42 11.94
C GLU A 141 2.61 -6.94 12.24
N ARG A 142 3.12 -6.46 13.38
CA ARG A 142 3.09 -5.05 13.77
C ARG A 142 4.19 -4.22 13.13
N LEU A 143 5.18 -4.86 12.51
CA LEU A 143 6.27 -4.18 11.81
C LEU A 143 5.80 -3.69 10.43
N PRO A 144 6.37 -2.59 9.89
CA PRO A 144 6.14 -2.24 8.50
C PRO A 144 6.69 -3.32 7.57
N PRO A 145 6.17 -3.45 6.33
CA PRO A 145 6.80 -4.32 5.34
C PRO A 145 8.25 -3.89 5.11
N PRO A 146 9.18 -4.83 4.86
CA PRO A 146 10.54 -4.48 4.47
C PRO A 146 10.54 -3.78 3.11
N LYS A 147 11.60 -3.02 2.81
CA LYS A 147 11.70 -2.27 1.55
C LYS A 147 11.52 -3.16 0.32
N VAL A 148 12.08 -4.37 0.37
CA VAL A 148 11.97 -5.38 -0.70
C VAL A 148 10.52 -5.81 -0.99
N CYS A 149 9.60 -5.70 -0.03
CA CYS A 149 8.17 -5.96 -0.23
C CYS A 149 7.39 -4.68 -0.55
N LEU A 150 7.85 -3.52 -0.06
CA LEU A 150 7.17 -2.25 -0.28
C LEU A 150 7.26 -1.79 -1.74
N ILE A 151 8.41 -1.99 -2.39
CA ILE A 151 8.62 -1.60 -3.79
C ILE A 151 7.55 -2.20 -4.72
N PRO A 152 7.37 -3.53 -4.79
CA PRO A 152 6.36 -4.09 -5.68
C PRO A 152 4.92 -3.75 -5.26
N HIS A 153 4.67 -3.47 -3.98
CA HIS A 153 3.37 -2.93 -3.55
C HIS A 153 3.10 -1.53 -4.13
N VAL A 154 4.08 -0.62 -4.11
CA VAL A 154 3.94 0.72 -4.70
C VAL A 154 3.75 0.62 -6.22
N GLN A 155 4.49 -0.27 -6.89
CA GLN A 155 4.34 -0.52 -8.32
C GLN A 155 2.92 -0.97 -8.67
N ARG A 156 2.36 -1.93 -7.92
CA ARG A 156 0.98 -2.36 -8.11
C ARG A 156 -0.02 -1.23 -7.87
N ALA A 157 0.16 -0.48 -6.79
CA ALA A 157 -0.70 0.65 -6.49
C ALA A 157 -0.64 1.71 -7.61
N ASN A 158 0.56 2.00 -8.12
CA ASN A 158 0.78 2.94 -9.22
C ASN A 158 0.03 2.50 -10.48
N TYR A 159 0.20 1.25 -10.88
CA TYR A 159 -0.47 0.68 -12.05
C TYR A 159 -2.00 0.75 -11.91
N ARG A 160 -2.56 0.36 -10.76
CA ARG A 160 -4.01 0.46 -10.50
C ARG A 160 -4.51 1.90 -10.57
N VAL A 161 -3.81 2.84 -9.93
CA VAL A 161 -4.17 4.27 -9.98
C VAL A 161 -4.08 4.79 -11.42
N ALA A 162 -3.10 4.34 -12.22
CA ALA A 162 -2.93 4.75 -13.60
C ALA A 162 -4.17 4.41 -14.45
N PHE A 163 -4.73 3.21 -14.28
CA PHE A 163 -5.99 2.83 -14.93
C PHE A 163 -7.15 3.72 -14.45
N TYR A 164 -7.30 3.90 -13.14
CA TYR A 164 -8.42 4.67 -12.61
C TYR A 164 -8.40 6.14 -13.01
N LYS A 165 -7.21 6.75 -13.13
CA LYS A 165 -7.08 8.11 -13.63
C LYS A 165 -7.45 8.27 -15.10
N ARG A 166 -7.35 7.18 -15.88
CA ARG A 166 -7.65 7.12 -17.31
C ARG A 166 -8.98 6.43 -17.61
N ALA A 167 -9.82 6.19 -16.59
CA ALA A 167 -11.08 5.46 -16.75
C ALA A 167 -12.11 6.19 -17.64
N ASP A 168 -11.89 7.47 -17.94
CA ASP A 168 -12.67 8.24 -18.92
C ASP A 168 -12.28 7.97 -20.38
N LYS A 169 -11.16 7.26 -20.62
CA LYS A 169 -10.69 6.93 -21.97
C LYS A 169 -11.26 5.59 -22.43
N ALA A 170 -11.78 5.57 -23.66
CA ALA A 170 -12.30 4.34 -24.28
C ALA A 170 -11.19 3.28 -24.52
N ILE A 171 -9.98 3.73 -24.83
CA ILE A 171 -8.80 2.88 -25.04
C ILE A 171 -7.67 3.44 -24.17
N ILE A 172 -7.05 2.56 -23.39
CA ILE A 172 -5.90 2.87 -22.55
C ILE A 172 -4.71 2.08 -23.09
N GLU A 173 -3.73 2.77 -23.65
CA GLU A 173 -2.44 2.19 -23.98
C GLU A 173 -1.65 2.01 -22.68
N SER A 174 -1.48 0.75 -22.26
CA SER A 174 -0.80 0.38 -21.02
C SER A 174 0.23 -0.72 -21.25
N PRO A 175 1.30 -0.76 -20.44
CA PRO A 175 2.12 -1.98 -20.31
C PRO A 175 1.26 -3.13 -19.78
N LYS A 176 1.73 -4.36 -19.96
CA LYS A 176 1.11 -5.54 -19.36
C LYS A 176 1.43 -5.56 -17.86
N PRO A 177 0.56 -6.12 -17.01
CA PRO A 177 0.78 -6.12 -15.57
C PRO A 177 2.03 -6.92 -15.15
N HIS A 178 2.51 -7.84 -15.98
CA HIS A 178 3.72 -8.61 -15.75
C HIS A 178 4.97 -8.02 -16.43
N ASP A 179 4.86 -6.83 -17.05
CA ASP A 179 6.04 -6.12 -17.54
C ASP A 179 6.87 -5.59 -16.36
N PRO A 180 8.20 -5.42 -16.52
CA PRO A 180 9.06 -4.96 -15.45
C PRO A 180 8.56 -3.66 -14.80
N GLY A 181 8.53 -3.64 -13.47
CA GLY A 181 8.15 -2.47 -12.69
C GLY A 181 6.65 -2.28 -12.46
N MET A 182 5.80 -3.20 -12.92
CA MET A 182 4.34 -3.14 -12.68
C MET A 182 3.93 -3.85 -11.38
N GLY A 183 4.73 -4.80 -10.89
CA GLY A 183 4.53 -5.43 -9.58
C GLY A 183 3.68 -6.71 -9.59
N TRP A 184 3.41 -7.28 -10.78
CA TRP A 184 2.91 -8.65 -10.95
C TRP A 184 3.87 -9.47 -11.81
N GLU A 185 3.71 -10.78 -11.76
CA GLU A 185 4.43 -11.77 -12.55
C GLU A 185 3.47 -12.86 -13.01
N LYS A 186 3.86 -13.63 -14.04
CA LYS A 186 3.15 -14.84 -14.44
C LYS A 186 3.78 -16.04 -13.76
N THR A 187 2.98 -16.86 -13.10
CA THR A 187 3.45 -18.09 -12.44
C THR A 187 2.70 -19.32 -12.95
N GLY A 188 3.39 -20.46 -12.93
CA GLY A 188 2.83 -21.76 -13.33
C GLY A 188 2.69 -21.98 -14.84
N GLU A 189 2.25 -23.19 -15.19
CA GLU A 189 2.00 -23.60 -16.58
C GLU A 189 0.79 -22.90 -17.20
N GLU A 190 -0.18 -22.47 -16.37
CA GLU A 190 -1.41 -21.78 -16.78
C GLU A 190 -1.24 -20.25 -16.93
N GLU A 191 -0.01 -19.72 -16.79
CA GLU A 191 0.31 -18.29 -16.88
C GLU A 191 -0.58 -17.39 -15.97
N VAL A 192 -0.84 -17.84 -14.74
CA VAL A 192 -1.67 -17.10 -13.77
C VAL A 192 -0.93 -15.85 -13.33
N LEU A 193 -1.64 -14.72 -13.28
CA LEU A 193 -1.08 -13.45 -12.84
C LEU A 193 -1.05 -13.37 -11.30
N GLU A 194 0.14 -13.31 -10.71
CA GLU A 194 0.33 -13.21 -9.26
C GLU A 194 1.08 -11.93 -8.87
N PRO A 195 0.83 -11.38 -7.67
CA PRO A 195 1.60 -10.24 -7.17
C PRO A 195 3.06 -10.62 -6.89
N VAL A 196 4.01 -9.78 -7.34
CA VAL A 196 5.39 -9.89 -6.89
C VAL A 196 5.45 -9.53 -5.40
N TRP A 197 5.68 -10.49 -4.52
CA TRP A 197 5.64 -10.26 -3.07
C TRP A 197 6.91 -9.59 -2.54
N ALA A 198 8.06 -9.87 -3.14
CA ALA A 198 9.34 -9.28 -2.77
C ALA A 198 10.32 -9.31 -3.95
N ILE A 199 11.18 -8.30 -4.05
CA ILE A 199 12.27 -8.24 -5.05
C ILE A 199 13.63 -8.69 -4.47
N GLY A 200 13.61 -9.57 -3.48
CA GLY A 200 14.80 -10.04 -2.77
C GLY A 200 14.47 -10.87 -1.53
N PRO A 201 15.48 -11.34 -0.79
CA PRO A 201 15.27 -12.17 0.39
C PRO A 201 14.58 -11.37 1.51
N ILE A 202 13.43 -11.87 1.96
CA ILE A 202 12.64 -11.26 3.07
C ILE A 202 13.34 -11.46 4.42
N LEU A 203 14.12 -12.53 4.56
CA LEU A 203 14.91 -12.88 5.74
C LEU A 203 16.38 -13.05 5.36
N PRO A 204 17.33 -12.64 6.23
CA PRO A 204 18.73 -13.03 6.09
C PRO A 204 18.85 -14.56 6.03
N PRO A 205 19.72 -15.13 5.17
CA PRO A 205 19.88 -16.58 5.03
C PRO A 205 20.12 -17.31 6.35
N SER A 206 20.92 -16.72 7.25
CA SER A 206 21.22 -17.27 8.57
C SER A 206 19.98 -17.47 9.46
N LEU A 207 18.93 -16.65 9.29
CA LEU A 207 17.66 -16.80 10.02
C LEU A 207 16.75 -17.87 9.40
N VAL A 208 16.84 -18.07 8.08
CA VAL A 208 16.09 -19.11 7.37
C VAL A 208 16.55 -20.50 7.84
N GLU A 209 17.86 -20.71 7.98
CA GLU A 209 18.45 -21.94 8.49
C GLU A 209 17.97 -22.26 9.91
N VAL A 210 17.91 -21.27 10.80
CA VAL A 210 17.45 -21.43 12.18
C VAL A 210 15.95 -21.82 12.24
N LEU A 211 15.12 -21.22 11.39
CA LEU A 211 13.69 -21.53 11.31
C LEU A 211 13.44 -22.93 10.73
N ALA A 212 14.18 -23.31 9.68
CA ALA A 212 14.11 -24.65 9.10
C ALA A 212 14.48 -25.73 10.12
N GLN A 213 15.56 -25.52 10.89
CA GLN A 213 15.97 -26.43 11.97
C GLN A 213 14.89 -26.56 13.07
N ARG A 214 14.16 -25.49 13.38
CA ARG A 214 13.02 -25.54 14.32
C ARG A 214 11.84 -26.36 13.80
N ALA A 215 11.51 -26.21 12.51
CA ALA A 215 10.43 -26.99 11.89
C ALA A 215 10.75 -28.49 11.91
N VAL A 216 12.00 -28.86 11.57
CA VAL A 216 12.49 -30.25 11.65
C VAL A 216 12.47 -30.78 13.09
N ARG A 217 12.88 -29.98 14.08
CA ARG A 217 12.83 -30.39 15.49
C ARG A 217 11.40 -30.58 15.99
N ARG A 218 10.44 -29.75 15.58
CA ARG A 218 9.02 -29.93 15.91
C ARG A 218 8.43 -31.18 15.27
N ALA A 219 8.76 -31.47 14.01
CA ALA A 219 8.30 -32.67 13.30
C ALA A 219 8.91 -33.98 13.84
N ARG A 220 10.04 -33.92 14.53
CA ARG A 220 10.66 -35.07 15.20
C ARG A 220 10.18 -35.29 16.65
N SER A 221 9.47 -34.33 17.22
CA SER A 221 8.92 -34.39 18.59
C SER A 221 7.41 -34.69 18.62
N SER A 222 6.80 -34.93 17.46
CA SER A 222 5.40 -35.32 17.23
C SER A 222 5.37 -36.71 16.63
#